data_AF-A0A7C1NRL2-F1
#
_entry.id   AF-A0A7C1NRL2-F1
#
_cell.length_a   1.000
_cell.length_b   1.000
_cell.length_c   1.000
_cell.angle_alpha   90.00
_cell.angle_beta   90.00
_cell.angle_gamma   90.00
#
_symmetry.space_group_name_H-M   'P 1'
#
loop_
_entity.id
_entity.type
_entity.pdbx_description
1 polymer ?
#
loop_
_entity_poly.entity_id
_entity_poly.type
_entity_poly.pdbx_seq_one_letter_code
_entity_poly.pdbx_strand_id
1 'polypeptide(L)'
;MKRSIEPDTPLYSEFQQFSLQLRKRIVSLRHQKGFTQEDMQALGLSLRQYQRIESGETENITLANLYRIARAFDLSVSALLAL
;
A
#
# COMPACT_ATOMS: atom_id res chain seq x y z
N MET A 1 12.88 -5.80 -15.09
CA MET A 1 11.75 -5.25 -15.88
C MET A 1 10.88 -4.44 -14.92
N LYS A 2 10.85 -3.11 -15.05
CA LYS A 2 9.92 -2.28 -14.25
C LYS A 2 8.50 -2.66 -14.66
N ARG A 3 7.75 -3.30 -13.75
CA ARG A 3 6.32 -3.59 -13.95
C ARG A 3 5.53 -2.38 -13.48
N SER A 4 5.66 -1.24 -14.15
CA SER A 4 4.83 -0.06 -13.89
C SER A 4 4.30 0.51 -15.20
N ILE A 5 3.37 1.45 -15.10
CA ILE A 5 2.77 2.11 -16.25
C ILE A 5 3.80 3.03 -16.91
N GLU A 6 3.81 3.08 -18.24
CA GLU A 6 4.73 3.94 -19.00
C GLU A 6 4.48 5.43 -18.69
N PRO A 7 5.52 6.20 -18.29
CA PRO A 7 5.37 7.57 -17.78
C PRO A 7 4.65 8.56 -18.69
N ASP A 8 4.73 8.32 -19.99
CA ASP A 8 4.28 9.15 -21.09
C ASP A 8 2.82 8.89 -21.50
N THR A 9 2.10 8.09 -20.70
CA THR A 9 0.68 7.80 -20.88
C THR A 9 -0.19 8.52 -19.84
N PRO A 10 -1.43 8.91 -20.18
CA PRO A 10 -2.40 9.41 -19.20
C PRO A 10 -2.64 8.43 -18.03
N LEU A 11 -2.54 7.13 -18.30
CA LEU A 11 -2.67 6.08 -17.28
C LEU A 11 -1.62 6.19 -16.18
N TYR A 12 -0.43 6.74 -16.47
CA TYR A 12 0.61 6.91 -15.46
C TYR A 12 0.19 7.91 -14.38
N SER A 13 -0.31 9.08 -14.77
CA SER A 13 -0.72 10.10 -13.80
C SER A 13 -1.93 9.63 -12.98
N GLU A 14 -2.88 8.94 -13.61
CA GLU A 14 -4.02 8.29 -12.92
C GLU A 14 -3.53 7.25 -11.89
N PHE A 15 -2.59 6.39 -12.28
CA PHE A 15 -2.04 5.38 -11.39
C PHE A 15 -1.20 5.97 -10.26
N GLN A 16 -0.48 7.06 -10.49
CA GLN A 16 0.22 7.79 -9.43
C GLN A 16 -0.77 8.37 -8.41
N GLN A 17 -1.88 8.95 -8.87
CA GLN A 17 -2.93 9.47 -7.98
C GLN A 17 -3.60 8.34 -7.18
N PHE A 18 -3.97 7.26 -7.84
CA PHE A 18 -4.51 6.05 -7.19
C PHE A 18 -3.54 5.51 -6.12
N SER A 19 -2.26 5.35 -6.47
CA SER A 19 -1.22 4.84 -5.56
C SER A 19 -1.01 5.76 -4.36
N LEU A 20 -1.09 7.08 -4.55
CA LEU A 20 -1.00 8.06 -3.48
C LEU A 20 -2.22 7.97 -2.54
N GLN A 21 -3.43 7.85 -3.06
CA GLN A 21 -4.64 7.70 -2.25
C GLN A 21 -4.62 6.39 -1.45
N LEU A 22 -4.24 5.28 -2.08
CA LEU A 22 -4.11 4.00 -1.41
C LEU A 22 -3.09 4.06 -0.26
N ARG A 23 -1.94 4.71 -0.48
CA ARG A 23 -0.93 4.91 0.57
C ARG A 23 -1.46 5.72 1.74
N LYS A 24 -2.15 6.83 1.48
CA LYS A 24 -2.78 7.65 2.53
C LYS A 24 -3.79 6.84 3.35
N ARG A 25 -4.59 6.00 2.69
CA ARG A 25 -5.52 5.09 3.35
C ARG A 25 -4.79 4.07 4.24
N ILE A 26 -3.71 3.45 3.75
CA ILE A 26 -2.89 2.49 4.52
C ILE A 26 -2.31 3.16 5.79
N VAL A 27 -1.75 4.36 5.65
CA VAL A 27 -1.23 5.14 6.80
C VAL A 27 -2.35 5.45 7.78
N SER A 28 -3.53 5.87 7.28
CA SER A 28 -4.68 6.19 8.12
C SER A 28 -5.17 4.97 8.91
N LEU A 29 -5.32 3.81 8.26
CA LEU A 29 -5.72 2.56 8.90
C LEU A 29 -4.73 2.16 10.00
N ARG A 30 -3.43 2.30 9.74
CA ARG A 30 -2.39 2.02 10.75
C ARG A 30 -2.54 2.93 11.97
N HIS A 31 -2.70 4.23 11.75
CA HIS A 31 -2.89 5.20 12.84
C HIS A 31 -4.20 4.96 13.62
N GLN A 32 -5.29 4.60 12.95
CA GLN A 32 -6.57 4.29 13.60
C GLN A 32 -6.49 3.07 14.53
N LYS A 33 -5.65 2.09 14.18
CA LYS A 33 -5.37 0.91 15.03
C LYS A 33 -4.31 1.19 16.11
N GLY A 34 -3.68 2.37 16.11
CA GLY A 34 -2.62 2.72 17.06
C GLY A 34 -1.29 1.99 16.82
N PHE A 35 -1.08 1.46 15.61
CA PHE A 35 0.11 0.66 15.30
C PHE A 35 1.30 1.52 14.85
N THR A 36 2.48 1.15 15.29
CA THR A 36 3.77 1.60 14.74
C THR A 36 4.06 0.90 13.42
N GLN A 37 5.12 1.31 12.72
CA GLN A 37 5.56 0.58 11.53
C GLN A 37 6.17 -0.78 11.91
N GLU A 38 6.82 -0.90 13.06
CA GLU A 38 7.32 -2.18 13.59
C GLU A 38 6.19 -3.18 13.85
N ASP A 39 5.05 -2.73 14.38
CA ASP A 39 3.90 -3.61 14.67
C ASP A 39 3.38 -4.35 13.42
N MET A 40 3.56 -3.76 12.24
CA MET A 40 3.17 -4.38 10.97
C MET A 40 3.98 -5.64 10.63
N GLN A 41 5.14 -5.85 11.29
CA GLN A 41 5.92 -7.09 11.16
C GLN A 41 5.17 -8.32 11.64
N ALA A 42 4.47 -8.19 12.77
CA ALA A 42 3.65 -9.27 13.30
C ALA A 42 2.47 -9.62 12.36
N LEU A 43 2.13 -8.71 11.46
CA LEU A 43 1.01 -8.82 10.51
C LEU A 43 1.45 -9.31 9.12
N GLY A 44 2.71 -9.74 8.97
CA GLY A 44 3.18 -10.51 7.82
C GLY A 44 3.93 -9.73 6.73
N LEU A 45 4.30 -8.47 6.98
CA LEU A 45 5.16 -7.66 6.10
C LEU A 45 6.46 -7.31 6.82
N SER A 46 7.62 -7.34 6.16
CA SER A 46 8.82 -6.83 6.84
C SER A 46 8.71 -5.32 7.06
N LEU A 47 9.31 -4.81 8.15
CA LEU A 47 9.33 -3.37 8.46
C LEU A 47 9.78 -2.55 7.25
N ARG A 48 10.87 -2.99 6.59
CA ARG A 48 11.41 -2.35 5.39
C ARG A 48 10.41 -2.34 4.23
N GLN A 49 9.70 -3.44 3.98
CA GLN A 49 8.68 -3.48 2.93
C GLN A 49 7.57 -2.48 3.24
N TYR A 50 7.12 -2.43 4.48
CA TYR A 50 6.06 -1.54 4.91
C TYR A 50 6.47 -0.07 4.82
N GLN A 51 7.69 0.27 5.28
CA GLN A 51 8.27 1.61 5.15
C GLN A 51 8.36 2.09 3.70
N ARG A 52 8.80 1.23 2.77
CA ARG A 52 8.84 1.56 1.34
C ARG A 52 7.46 1.82 0.74
N ILE A 53 6.43 1.19 1.28
CA ILE A 53 5.04 1.42 0.85
C ILE A 53 4.55 2.78 1.35
N GLU A 54 4.73 3.07 2.64
CA GLU A 54 4.31 4.35 3.26
C GLU A 54 5.15 5.55 2.80
N SER A 55 6.42 5.37 2.43
CA SER A 55 7.26 6.44 1.88
C SER A 55 6.99 6.70 0.39
N GLY A 56 6.45 5.69 -0.30
CA GLY A 56 6.21 5.74 -1.73
C GLY A 56 7.35 5.33 -2.63
N GLU A 57 8.43 4.79 -2.07
CA GLU A 57 9.48 4.12 -2.84
C GLU A 57 8.93 2.90 -3.60
N THR A 58 7.84 2.30 -3.12
CA THR A 58 7.11 1.26 -3.84
C THR A 58 6.08 1.88 -4.79
N GLU A 59 6.45 2.01 -6.06
CA GLU A 59 5.53 2.46 -7.13
C GLU A 59 4.41 1.44 -7.38
N ASN A 60 4.71 0.14 -7.35
CA ASN A 60 3.74 -0.92 -7.60
C ASN A 60 3.69 -1.90 -6.41
N ILE A 61 2.63 -1.80 -5.60
CA ILE A 61 2.37 -2.73 -4.51
C ILE A 61 1.85 -4.04 -5.11
N THR A 62 2.57 -5.14 -4.88
CA THR A 62 2.16 -6.45 -5.39
C THR A 62 0.83 -6.91 -4.78
N LEU A 63 0.08 -7.74 -5.51
CA LEU A 63 -1.17 -8.32 -5.02
C LEU A 63 -1.00 -9.07 -3.69
N ALA A 64 0.13 -9.78 -3.52
CA ALA A 64 0.45 -10.47 -2.26
C ALA A 64 0.60 -9.49 -1.09
N ASN A 65 1.23 -8.33 -1.31
CA ASN A 65 1.35 -7.32 -0.27
C ASN A 65 0.00 -6.63 -0.01
N LEU A 66 -0.80 -6.34 -1.03
CA LEU A 66 -2.17 -5.84 -0.83
C LEU A 66 -3.01 -6.81 0.00
N TYR A 67 -2.92 -8.11 -0.26
CA TYR A 67 -3.61 -9.12 0.53
C TYR A 67 -3.15 -9.13 1.99
N ARG A 68 -1.83 -9.11 2.24
CA ARG A 68 -1.28 -9.03 3.61
C ARG A 68 -1.75 -7.78 4.35
N ILE A 69 -1.69 -6.62 3.70
CA ILE A 69 -2.14 -5.34 4.29
C ILE A 69 -3.64 -5.39 4.61
N ALA A 70 -4.46 -5.91 3.69
CA ALA A 70 -5.89 -6.05 3.93
C ALA A 70 -6.15 -6.94 5.16
N ARG A 71 -5.48 -8.09 5.25
CA ARG A 71 -5.59 -9.00 6.38
C ARG A 71 -5.08 -8.40 7.69
N ALA A 72 -4.02 -7.60 7.65
CA ALA A 72 -3.48 -6.88 8.80
C ALA A 72 -4.50 -5.92 9.45
N PHE A 73 -5.44 -5.43 8.65
CA PHE A 73 -6.50 -4.51 9.10
C PHE A 73 -7.88 -5.17 9.19
N ASP A 74 -7.97 -6.50 9.12
CA ASP A 74 -9.23 -7.26 9.10
C ASP A 74 -10.17 -6.90 7.94
N LEU A 75 -9.61 -6.53 6.79
CA LEU A 75 -10.33 -6.14 5.58
C LEU A 75 -10.22 -7.19 4.47
N SER A 76 -11.17 -7.15 3.53
CA SER A 76 -10.98 -7.71 2.20
C SER A 76 -10.10 -6.77 1.35
N VAL A 77 -9.49 -7.31 0.28
CA VAL A 77 -8.73 -6.46 -0.67
C VAL A 77 -9.65 -5.41 -1.31
N SER A 78 -10.90 -5.76 -1.63
CA SER A 78 -11.87 -4.80 -2.15
C SER A 78 -12.17 -3.66 -1.17
N ALA A 79 -12.31 -3.95 0.13
CA ALA A 79 -12.52 -2.93 1.15
C ALA A 79 -11.27 -2.08 1.38
N LEU A 80 -10.07 -2.65 1.24
CA LEU A 80 -8.82 -1.89 1.26
C LEU A 80 -8.75 -0.90 0.08
N LEU A 81 -9.21 -1.31 -1.10
CA LEU A 81 -9.18 -0.51 -2.33
C LEU A 81 -10.39 0.42 -2.53
N ALA A 82 -11.32 0.47 -1.57
CA ALA A 82 -12.41 1.44 -1.57
C ALA A 82 -11.85 2.84 -1.22
N LEU A 83 -11.49 3.60 -2.25
CA LEU A 83 -10.88 4.94 -2.21
C LEU A 83 -11.88 6.03 -2.59
#